data_AF-A0A0F9HPT4-F1
#
_entry.id   AF-A0A0F9HPT4-F1
#
_cell.length_a   1.000
_cell.length_b   1.000
_cell.length_c   1.000
_cell.angle_alpha   90.00
_cell.angle_beta   90.00
_cell.angle_gamma   90.00
#
_symmetry.space_group_name_H-M   'P 1'
#
loop_
_entity.id
_entity.type
_entity.pdbx_description
1 polymer ?
#
loop_
_entity_poly.entity_id
_entity_poly.type
_entity_poly.pdbx_seq_one_letter_code
_entity_poly.pdbx_strand_id
1 'polypeptide(L)'
;MANIKLDKTHKNLIASAIDLGDWFLSLSTLSNADREAIVAVQNCLKKLPKVNDGTLAMYGFSVERGDETSGLIQGWDISIEYMAEDSEQQGGLEIFSSFLPIPESSDQSVLAEKKSREVYFHWPIGDVCNLLDKHNADKWMKEVSDPYMFFEKGDQIRIEVVFGTHYAEIIIPA
;
A
#
# COMPACT_ATOMS: atom_id res chain seq x y z
N MET A 1 -19.89 5.26 12.72
CA MET A 1 -18.80 5.62 11.78
C MET A 1 -17.61 6.01 12.61
N ALA A 2 -16.56 5.22 12.49
CA ALA A 2 -15.27 5.56 13.05
C ALA A 2 -14.64 6.70 12.24
N ASN A 3 -13.68 7.39 12.83
CA ASN A 3 -12.94 8.44 12.16
C ASN A 3 -11.45 8.24 12.34
N ILE A 4 -10.69 8.68 11.35
CA ILE A 4 -9.24 8.79 11.39
C ILE A 4 -8.89 10.27 11.45
N LYS A 5 -7.99 10.66 12.35
CA LYS A 5 -7.59 12.06 12.44
C LYS A 5 -6.51 12.40 11.40
N LEU A 6 -6.89 13.22 10.42
CA LEU A 6 -6.02 13.71 9.36
C LEU A 6 -5.91 15.24 9.42
N ASP A 7 -4.73 15.76 9.08
CA ASP A 7 -4.52 17.18 8.84
C ASP A 7 -4.24 17.48 7.35
N LYS A 8 -3.94 18.74 7.05
CA LYS A 8 -3.73 19.20 5.66
C LYS A 8 -2.48 18.61 5.03
N THR A 9 -1.47 18.25 5.81
CA THR A 9 -0.19 17.71 5.33
C THR A 9 -0.37 16.31 4.73
N HIS A 10 -1.37 15.55 5.17
CA HIS A 10 -1.65 14.19 4.68
C HIS A 10 -2.34 14.16 3.31
N LYS A 11 -2.89 15.29 2.84
CA LYS A 11 -3.71 15.33 1.63
C LYS A 11 -2.98 14.82 0.39
N ASN A 12 -1.73 15.22 0.22
CA ASN A 12 -0.95 14.82 -0.95
C ASN A 12 -0.64 13.33 -0.91
N LEU A 13 -0.31 12.78 0.26
CA LEU A 13 -0.04 11.36 0.42
C LEU A 13 -1.27 10.50 0.08
N ILE A 14 -2.45 10.90 0.58
CA ILE A 14 -3.71 10.22 0.25
C ILE A 14 -4.06 10.38 -1.23
N ALA A 15 -3.77 11.54 -1.83
CA ALA A 15 -3.96 11.74 -3.27
C ALA A 15 -3.06 10.79 -4.08
N SER A 16 -1.77 10.67 -3.74
CA SER A 16 -0.86 9.73 -4.40
C SER A 16 -1.28 8.28 -4.24
N ALA A 17 -1.85 7.89 -3.08
CA ALA A 17 -2.47 6.59 -2.91
C ALA A 17 -3.63 6.39 -3.90
N ILE A 18 -4.53 7.37 -4.03
CA ILE A 18 -5.64 7.31 -5.00
C ILE A 18 -5.11 7.23 -6.44
N ASP A 19 -4.10 8.02 -6.79
CA ASP A 19 -3.50 8.07 -8.13
C ASP A 19 -2.82 6.74 -8.49
N LEU A 20 -2.25 6.01 -7.51
CA LEU A 20 -1.79 4.64 -7.72
C LEU A 20 -2.92 3.71 -8.17
N GLY A 21 -4.12 3.87 -7.60
CA GLY A 21 -5.32 3.17 -8.05
C GLY A 21 -5.67 3.49 -9.51
N ASP A 22 -5.47 4.73 -9.97
CA ASP A 22 -5.69 5.11 -11.36
C ASP A 22 -4.66 4.44 -12.29
N TRP A 23 -3.42 4.28 -11.83
CA TRP A 23 -2.43 3.48 -12.54
C TRP A 23 -2.87 2.02 -12.67
N PHE A 24 -3.33 1.39 -11.59
CA PHE A 24 -3.87 0.02 -11.68
C PHE A 24 -5.00 -0.06 -12.72
N LEU A 25 -5.97 0.86 -12.67
CA LEU A 25 -7.09 0.89 -13.61
C LEU A 25 -6.67 1.09 -15.08
N SER A 26 -5.48 1.62 -15.34
CA SER A 26 -4.95 1.74 -16.71
C SER A 26 -4.51 0.40 -17.32
N LEU A 27 -4.31 -0.62 -16.49
CA LEU A 27 -3.80 -1.93 -16.92
C LEU A 27 -4.88 -2.72 -17.66
N SER A 28 -4.51 -3.32 -18.79
CA SER A 28 -5.43 -4.10 -19.63
C SER A 28 -5.77 -5.47 -19.07
N THR A 29 -4.98 -5.97 -18.11
CA THR A 29 -5.09 -7.32 -17.54
C THR A 29 -6.16 -7.45 -16.45
N LEU A 30 -6.69 -6.33 -15.93
CA LEU A 30 -7.70 -6.34 -14.88
C LEU A 30 -9.06 -6.83 -15.38
N SER A 31 -9.67 -7.73 -14.61
CA SER A 31 -11.08 -8.08 -14.78
C SER A 31 -12.00 -6.93 -14.34
N ASN A 32 -13.29 -7.02 -14.68
CA ASN A 32 -14.27 -6.04 -14.21
C ASN A 32 -14.39 -6.03 -12.67
N ALA A 33 -14.30 -7.20 -12.03
CA ALA A 33 -14.35 -7.30 -10.58
C ALA A 33 -13.15 -6.61 -9.91
N ASP A 34 -11.95 -6.77 -10.48
CA ASP A 34 -10.74 -6.10 -9.96
C ASP A 34 -10.86 -4.59 -10.07
N ARG A 35 -11.37 -4.10 -11.20
CA ARG A 35 -11.63 -2.66 -11.42
C ARG A 35 -12.62 -2.12 -10.42
N GLU A 36 -13.72 -2.83 -10.18
CA GLU A 36 -14.73 -2.46 -9.18
C GLU A 36 -14.12 -2.43 -7.77
N ALA A 37 -13.28 -3.40 -7.41
CA ALA A 37 -12.57 -3.43 -6.13
C ALA A 37 -11.58 -2.26 -5.98
N ILE A 38 -10.76 -1.97 -7.00
CA ILE A 38 -9.83 -0.82 -6.97
C ILE A 38 -10.60 0.50 -6.79
N VAL A 39 -11.68 0.70 -7.54
CA VAL A 39 -12.54 1.89 -7.41
C VAL A 39 -13.16 1.95 -6.01
N ALA A 40 -13.54 0.82 -5.43
CA ALA A 40 -14.09 0.76 -4.08
C ALA A 40 -13.05 1.16 -3.01
N VAL A 41 -11.79 0.70 -3.13
CA VAL A 41 -10.69 1.13 -2.26
C VAL A 41 -10.43 2.64 -2.42
N GLN A 42 -10.35 3.16 -3.65
CA GLN A 42 -10.24 4.61 -3.90
C GLN A 42 -11.40 5.39 -3.28
N ASN A 43 -12.61 4.84 -3.31
CA ASN A 43 -13.78 5.47 -2.69
C ASN A 43 -13.69 5.48 -1.16
N CYS A 44 -13.08 4.47 -0.53
CA CYS A 44 -12.77 4.49 0.90
C CYS A 44 -11.77 5.61 1.23
N LEU A 45 -10.68 5.71 0.47
CA LEU A 45 -9.68 6.78 0.63
C LEU A 45 -10.31 8.18 0.47
N LYS A 46 -11.18 8.37 -0.52
CA LYS A 46 -11.90 9.64 -0.77
C LYS A 46 -12.89 10.01 0.35
N LYS A 47 -13.39 9.03 1.12
CA LYS A 47 -14.34 9.25 2.23
C LYS A 47 -13.66 9.57 3.57
N LEU A 48 -12.34 9.42 3.65
CA LEU A 48 -11.58 9.82 4.83
C LEU A 48 -11.92 11.28 5.22
N PRO A 49 -12.08 11.57 6.52
CA PRO A 49 -11.67 10.75 7.66
C PRO A 49 -12.64 9.64 8.09
N LYS A 50 -13.82 9.50 7.47
CA LYS A 50 -14.86 8.57 7.94
C LYS A 50 -14.59 7.15 7.46
N VAL A 51 -14.68 6.19 8.38
CA VAL A 51 -14.54 4.76 8.10
C VAL A 51 -15.78 4.02 8.60
N ASN A 52 -16.29 3.10 7.78
CA ASN A 52 -17.45 2.29 8.12
C ASN A 52 -17.00 1.01 8.82
N ASP A 53 -17.83 0.49 9.71
CA ASP A 53 -17.62 -0.84 10.27
C ASP A 53 -17.62 -1.90 9.15
N GLY A 54 -16.78 -2.93 9.29
CA GLY A 54 -16.57 -3.94 8.26
C GLY A 54 -15.73 -3.47 7.08
N THR A 55 -15.03 -2.33 7.19
CA THR A 55 -14.14 -1.89 6.10
C THR A 55 -12.90 -2.77 6.09
N LEU A 56 -12.67 -3.43 4.97
CA LEU A 56 -11.42 -4.10 4.61
C LEU A 56 -11.13 -3.69 3.16
N ALA A 57 -10.21 -2.75 2.98
CA ALA A 57 -9.91 -2.14 1.70
C ALA A 57 -8.40 -1.94 1.57
N MET A 58 -7.77 -2.72 0.70
CA MET A 58 -6.32 -2.69 0.48
C MET A 58 -6.02 -2.74 -1.01
N TYR A 59 -4.99 -2.02 -1.42
CA TYR A 59 -4.25 -2.40 -2.61
C TYR A 59 -2.78 -2.04 -2.46
N GLY A 60 -1.98 -2.64 -3.33
CA GLY A 60 -0.56 -2.36 -3.41
C GLY A 60 0.06 -3.03 -4.62
N PHE A 61 1.34 -2.74 -4.82
CA PHE A 61 2.14 -3.48 -5.78
C PHE A 61 3.49 -3.82 -5.18
N SER A 62 4.10 -4.90 -5.66
CA SER A 62 5.48 -5.23 -5.41
C SER A 62 6.23 -5.44 -6.72
N VAL A 63 7.53 -5.14 -6.70
CA VAL A 63 8.49 -5.61 -7.68
C VAL A 63 9.23 -6.80 -7.09
N GLU A 64 9.13 -7.92 -7.77
CA GLU A 64 9.72 -9.19 -7.38
C GLU A 64 10.86 -9.54 -8.33
N ARG A 65 12.05 -9.72 -7.76
CA ARG A 65 13.28 -10.03 -8.48
C ARG A 65 13.85 -11.35 -7.99
N GLY A 66 14.40 -12.13 -8.91
CA GLY A 66 15.14 -13.36 -8.58
C GLY A 66 14.21 -14.53 -8.26
N ASP A 67 14.67 -15.42 -7.40
CA ASP A 67 13.99 -16.67 -7.02
C ASP A 67 14.04 -16.90 -5.50
N GLU A 68 13.57 -18.04 -5.03
CA GLU A 68 13.52 -18.40 -3.62
C GLU A 68 14.90 -18.53 -2.94
N THR A 69 16.00 -18.51 -3.71
CA THR A 69 17.37 -18.65 -3.21
C THR A 69 18.18 -17.34 -3.26
N SER A 70 17.79 -16.40 -4.11
CA SER A 70 18.45 -15.10 -4.28
C SER A 70 17.47 -14.04 -4.80
N GLY A 71 16.42 -13.78 -4.02
CA GLY A 71 15.33 -12.89 -4.39
C GLY A 71 15.30 -11.58 -3.63
N LEU A 72 14.50 -10.65 -4.13
CA LEU A 72 14.14 -9.40 -3.46
C LEU A 72 12.71 -9.01 -3.84
N ILE A 73 11.90 -8.73 -2.82
CA ILE A 73 10.57 -8.13 -2.98
C ILE A 73 10.62 -6.72 -2.42
N GLN A 74 10.22 -5.75 -3.24
CA GLN A 74 9.99 -4.36 -2.82
C GLN A 74 8.52 -4.03 -3.02
N GLY A 75 7.79 -3.72 -1.95
CA GLY A 75 6.34 -3.49 -1.99
C GLY A 75 5.95 -2.08 -1.57
N TRP A 76 4.80 -1.61 -2.06
CA TRP A 76 4.13 -0.38 -1.66
C TRP A 76 2.64 -0.65 -1.51
N ASP A 77 2.12 -0.38 -0.32
CA ASP A 77 0.79 -0.83 0.07
C ASP A 77 0.03 0.26 0.81
N ILE A 78 -1.29 0.21 0.65
CA ILE A 78 -2.25 1.04 1.37
C ILE A 78 -3.36 0.13 1.88
N SER A 79 -3.68 0.22 3.17
CA SER A 79 -4.80 -0.49 3.78
C SER A 79 -5.69 0.49 4.56
N ILE A 80 -6.99 0.28 4.48
CA ILE A 80 -7.99 0.86 5.38
C ILE A 80 -8.77 -0.29 5.98
N GLU A 81 -8.68 -0.42 7.29
CA GLU A 81 -9.34 -1.50 8.04
C GLU A 81 -10.09 -0.92 9.23
N TYR A 82 -11.28 -1.46 9.52
CA TYR A 82 -11.99 -1.17 10.77
C TYR A 82 -13.05 -2.24 11.06
N MET A 83 -12.89 -2.90 12.21
CA MET A 83 -13.84 -3.87 12.75
C MET A 83 -14.22 -3.45 14.18
N ALA A 84 -15.46 -3.03 14.39
CA ALA A 84 -15.88 -2.43 15.67
C ALA A 84 -15.89 -3.41 16.85
N GLU A 85 -16.08 -4.71 16.58
CA GLU A 85 -16.15 -5.77 17.58
C GLU A 85 -14.82 -6.48 17.84
N ASP A 86 -13.75 -6.08 17.13
CA ASP A 86 -12.42 -6.65 17.28
C ASP A 86 -11.46 -5.62 17.87
N SER A 87 -11.14 -5.78 19.16
CA SER A 87 -10.22 -4.89 19.86
C SER A 87 -8.75 -5.04 19.45
N GLU A 88 -8.39 -6.14 18.78
CA GLU A 88 -7.05 -6.36 18.22
C GLU A 88 -6.94 -5.81 16.79
N GLN A 89 -8.06 -5.72 16.06
CA GLN A 89 -8.18 -5.06 14.75
C GLN A 89 -8.90 -3.71 14.84
N GLN A 90 -8.51 -2.87 15.82
CA GLN A 90 -9.06 -1.50 15.93
C GLN A 90 -8.77 -0.63 14.70
N GLY A 91 -7.94 -1.11 13.77
CA GLY A 91 -7.90 -0.66 12.40
C GLY A 91 -7.36 0.76 12.24
N GLY A 92 -7.44 1.27 11.03
CA GLY A 92 -6.87 2.55 10.67
C GLY A 92 -6.62 2.66 9.18
N LEU A 93 -5.87 3.68 8.82
CA LEU A 93 -5.23 3.83 7.53
C LEU A 93 -3.76 3.49 7.73
N GLU A 94 -3.24 2.56 6.94
CA GLU A 94 -1.80 2.33 6.84
C GLU A 94 -1.33 2.62 5.41
N ILE A 95 -0.16 3.23 5.32
CA ILE A 95 0.55 3.47 4.06
C ILE A 95 2.00 3.11 4.31
N PHE A 96 2.56 2.19 3.53
CA PHE A 96 3.90 1.70 3.78
C PHE A 96 4.62 1.23 2.53
N SER A 97 5.93 1.02 2.68
CA SER A 97 6.74 0.27 1.74
C SER A 97 7.54 -0.81 2.46
N SER A 98 7.76 -1.93 1.77
CA SER A 98 8.48 -3.10 2.30
C SER A 98 9.74 -3.37 1.47
N PHE A 99 10.77 -3.89 2.13
CA PHE A 99 12.00 -4.36 1.50
C PHE A 99 12.37 -5.72 2.08
N LEU A 100 12.10 -6.77 1.31
CA LEU A 100 12.18 -8.16 1.75
C LEU A 100 13.18 -8.96 0.89
N PRO A 101 14.43 -9.11 1.34
CA PRO A 101 15.36 -10.04 0.71
C PRO A 101 14.92 -11.48 0.95
N ILE A 102 15.16 -12.35 -0.04
CA ILE A 102 14.84 -13.78 0.01
C ILE A 102 16.12 -14.60 -0.23
N PRO A 103 16.52 -15.49 0.70
CA PRO A 103 15.94 -15.67 2.03
C PRO A 103 16.14 -14.44 2.91
N GLU A 104 15.36 -14.33 3.98
CA GLU A 104 15.54 -13.27 4.97
C GLU A 104 16.98 -13.27 5.50
N SER A 105 17.53 -12.07 5.65
CA SER A 105 18.91 -11.87 6.10
C SER A 105 18.95 -11.12 7.42
N SER A 106 19.83 -11.56 8.30
CA SER A 106 20.20 -10.86 9.55
C SER A 106 21.48 -10.04 9.41
N ASP A 107 22.05 -9.97 8.19
CA ASP A 107 23.22 -9.17 7.90
C ASP A 107 22.92 -7.68 8.17
N GLN A 108 23.80 -7.02 8.91
CA GLN A 108 23.59 -5.64 9.35
C GLN A 108 23.54 -4.65 8.20
N SER A 109 24.25 -4.91 7.10
CA SER A 109 24.19 -4.05 5.91
C SER A 109 22.83 -4.16 5.21
N VAL A 110 22.26 -5.36 5.15
CA VAL A 110 20.94 -5.62 4.57
C VAL A 110 19.85 -5.02 5.45
N LEU A 111 19.95 -5.16 6.77
CA LEU A 111 19.01 -4.54 7.71
C LEU A 111 19.09 -3.01 7.67
N ALA A 112 20.27 -2.44 7.48
CA ALA A 112 20.45 -1.01 7.31
C ALA A 112 19.82 -0.51 6.00
N GLU A 113 19.98 -1.27 4.89
CA GLU A 113 19.31 -0.97 3.64
C GLU A 113 17.79 -1.04 3.80
N LYS A 114 17.27 -2.14 4.36
CA LYS A 114 15.84 -2.30 4.68
C LYS A 114 15.29 -1.08 5.42
N LYS A 115 15.94 -0.67 6.51
CA LYS A 115 15.55 0.51 7.28
C LYS A 115 15.56 1.82 6.47
N SER A 116 16.43 1.94 5.48
CA SER A 116 16.49 3.13 4.61
C SER A 116 15.45 3.10 3.47
N ARG A 117 14.96 1.90 3.13
CA ARG A 117 14.02 1.64 2.02
C ARG A 117 12.57 1.67 2.48
N GLU A 118 12.30 1.13 3.67
CA GLU A 118 10.94 1.03 4.21
C GLU A 118 10.47 2.36 4.78
N VAL A 119 9.20 2.66 4.54
CA VAL A 119 8.46 3.72 5.21
C VAL A 119 7.20 3.12 5.81
N TYR A 120 6.71 3.68 6.90
CA TYR A 120 5.47 3.22 7.53
C TYR A 120 4.75 4.42 8.16
N PHE A 121 3.52 4.62 7.75
CA PHE A 121 2.60 5.59 8.30
C PHE A 121 1.34 4.86 8.73
N HIS A 122 0.88 5.16 9.95
CA HIS A 122 -0.34 4.57 10.49
C HIS A 122 -1.17 5.64 11.18
N TRP A 123 -2.41 5.78 10.76
CA TRP A 123 -3.41 6.58 11.45
C TRP A 123 -4.49 5.65 12.00
N PRO A 124 -4.43 5.33 13.30
CA PRO A 124 -5.43 4.46 13.91
C PRO A 124 -6.79 5.16 13.94
N ILE A 125 -7.84 4.35 14.06
CA ILE A 125 -9.18 4.86 14.32
C ILE A 125 -9.19 5.61 15.67
N GLY A 126 -9.74 6.82 15.67
CA GLY A 126 -9.85 7.70 16.84
C GLY A 126 -9.18 9.06 16.62
N ASP A 127 -8.78 9.68 17.73
CA ASP A 127 -8.32 11.07 17.78
C ASP A 127 -6.79 11.25 17.73
N VAL A 128 -6.06 10.20 17.34
CA VAL A 128 -4.60 10.22 17.18
C VAL A 128 -4.26 10.63 15.75
N CYS A 129 -3.60 11.78 15.62
CA CYS A 129 -3.04 12.24 14.35
C CYS A 129 -1.57 11.84 14.30
N ASN A 130 -1.16 11.08 13.29
CA ASN A 130 0.25 10.78 13.10
C ASN A 130 0.99 12.04 12.61
N LEU A 131 2.24 12.21 13.05
CA LEU A 131 3.12 13.24 12.50
C LEU A 131 3.72 12.69 11.21
N LEU A 132 3.44 13.35 10.10
CA LEU A 132 4.01 12.98 8.83
C LEU A 132 5.49 13.39 8.75
N ASP A 133 6.39 12.41 8.69
CA ASP A 133 7.75 12.67 8.22
C ASP A 133 7.70 13.04 6.74
N LYS A 134 7.95 14.32 6.45
CA LYS A 134 7.87 14.85 5.10
C LYS A 134 8.84 14.17 4.14
N HIS A 135 10.05 13.82 4.58
CA HIS A 135 11.04 13.17 3.71
C HIS A 135 10.54 11.80 3.27
N ASN A 136 10.06 11.00 4.22
CA ASN A 136 9.52 9.67 3.92
C ASN A 136 8.24 9.75 3.08
N ALA A 137 7.39 10.76 3.33
CA ALA A 137 6.18 10.94 2.55
C ALA A 137 6.50 11.33 1.11
N ASP A 138 7.40 12.30 0.90
CA ASP A 138 7.86 12.73 -0.43
C ASP A 138 8.52 11.58 -1.19
N LYS A 139 9.28 10.73 -0.48
CA LYS A 139 9.83 9.50 -1.04
C LYS A 139 8.72 8.58 -1.51
N TRP A 140 7.83 8.13 -0.62
CA TRP A 140 6.77 7.18 -0.97
C TRP A 140 5.89 7.69 -2.13
N MET A 141 5.47 8.96 -2.08
CA MET A 141 4.67 9.59 -3.14
C MET A 141 5.38 9.56 -4.50
N LYS A 142 6.71 9.78 -4.51
CA LYS A 142 7.51 9.70 -5.73
C LYS A 142 7.56 8.27 -6.25
N GLU A 143 7.79 7.30 -5.38
CA GLU A 143 7.96 5.89 -5.77
C GLU A 143 6.67 5.29 -6.36
N VAL A 144 5.50 5.62 -5.78
CA VAL A 144 4.22 5.13 -6.31
C VAL A 144 3.71 5.89 -7.55
N SER A 145 4.31 7.04 -7.88
CA SER A 145 3.90 7.83 -9.05
C SER A 145 4.29 7.21 -10.39
N ASP A 146 5.28 6.31 -10.39
CA ASP A 146 5.72 5.56 -11.57
C ASP A 146 6.26 4.18 -11.15
N PRO A 147 5.38 3.18 -10.93
CA PRO A 147 5.80 1.84 -10.51
C PRO A 147 6.84 1.18 -11.43
N TYR A 148 6.83 1.52 -12.72
CA TYR A 148 7.79 0.99 -13.69
C TYR A 148 9.22 1.49 -13.49
N MET A 149 9.45 2.54 -12.69
CA MET A 149 10.81 3.02 -12.42
C MET A 149 11.70 2.01 -11.69
N PHE A 150 11.09 1.01 -11.04
CA PHE A 150 11.77 -0.08 -10.33
C PHE A 150 11.87 -1.36 -11.16
N PHE A 151 11.25 -1.38 -12.34
CA PHE A 151 11.04 -2.59 -13.11
C PHE A 151 12.20 -2.84 -14.06
N GLU A 152 12.97 -3.90 -13.82
CA GLU A 152 14.08 -4.31 -14.68
C GLU A 152 13.76 -5.62 -15.42
N LYS A 153 14.59 -5.93 -16.43
CA LYS A 153 14.44 -7.17 -17.19
C LYS A 153 14.60 -8.38 -16.27
N GLY A 154 13.59 -9.24 -16.26
CA GLY A 154 13.54 -10.45 -15.42
C GLY A 154 12.80 -10.25 -14.10
N ASP A 155 12.39 -9.02 -13.77
CA ASP A 155 11.51 -8.75 -12.64
C ASP A 155 10.05 -9.08 -13.00
N GLN A 156 9.20 -9.13 -11.98
CA GLN A 156 7.75 -9.17 -12.11
C GLN A 156 7.14 -8.07 -11.24
N ILE A 157 6.09 -7.42 -11.72
CA ILE A 157 5.23 -6.59 -10.86
C ILE A 157 4.04 -7.43 -10.44
N ARG A 158 3.86 -7.60 -9.14
CA ARG A 158 2.66 -8.21 -8.54
C ARG A 158 1.79 -7.12 -7.96
N ILE A 159 0.51 -7.11 -8.29
CA ILE A 159 -0.48 -6.19 -7.75
C ILE A 159 -1.46 -6.98 -6.92
N GLU A 160 -1.73 -6.50 -5.72
CA GLU A 160 -2.72 -7.08 -4.82
C GLU A 160 -3.87 -6.09 -4.60
N VAL A 161 -5.10 -6.61 -4.62
CA VAL A 161 -6.30 -5.83 -4.31
C VAL A 161 -7.20 -6.65 -3.42
N VAL A 162 -7.61 -6.07 -2.28
CA VAL A 162 -8.59 -6.65 -1.37
C VAL A 162 -9.70 -5.63 -1.11
N PHE A 163 -10.95 -6.06 -1.30
CA PHE A 163 -12.11 -5.26 -0.91
C PHE A 163 -13.25 -6.15 -0.43
N GLY A 164 -13.58 -6.09 0.86
CA GLY A 164 -14.57 -6.99 1.46
C GLY A 164 -14.16 -8.45 1.30
N THR A 165 -14.91 -9.22 0.51
CA THR A 165 -14.59 -10.63 0.20
C THR A 165 -13.84 -10.82 -1.12
N HIS A 166 -13.59 -9.76 -1.88
CA HIS A 166 -12.83 -9.82 -3.12
C HIS A 166 -11.33 -9.84 -2.82
N TYR A 167 -10.61 -10.76 -3.45
CA TYR A 167 -9.15 -10.81 -3.50
C TYR A 167 -8.72 -10.97 -4.95
N ALA A 168 -7.77 -10.17 -5.39
CA ALA A 168 -7.14 -10.28 -6.69
C ALA A 168 -5.62 -10.17 -6.59
N GLU A 169 -4.97 -10.99 -7.41
CA GLU A 169 -3.54 -10.96 -7.65
C GLU A 169 -3.32 -10.84 -9.17
N ILE A 170 -2.58 -9.82 -9.59
CA ILE A 170 -2.26 -9.58 -10.99
C ILE A 170 -0.75 -9.54 -11.16
N ILE A 171 -0.23 -10.38 -12.05
CA ILE A 171 1.19 -10.44 -12.37
C ILE A 171 1.44 -9.80 -13.73
N ILE A 172 2.39 -8.86 -13.78
CA ILE A 172 2.91 -8.24 -14.99
C ILE A 172 4.39 -8.64 -15.12
N PRO A 173 4.73 -9.54 -16.07
CA PRO A 173 6.12 -9.91 -16.31
C PRO A 173 6.87 -8.83 -17.11
N ALA A 174 8.18 -8.74 -16.90
CA ALA A 174 9.09 -7.86 -17.64
C ALA A 174 9.40 -8.36 -19.06
#